data_AF-A0A4Y8AK87-F1
#
_entry.id   AF-A0A4Y8AK87-F1
#
_cell.length_a   1.000
_cell.length_b   1.000
_cell.length_c   1.000
_cell.angle_alpha   90.00
_cell.angle_beta   90.00
_cell.angle_gamma   90.00
#
_symmetry.space_group_name_H-M   'P 1'
#
loop_
_entity.id
_entity.type
_entity.pdbx_description
1 polymer ?
#
loop_
_entity_poly.entity_id
_entity_poly.type
_entity_poly.pdbx_seq_one_letter_code
_entity_poly.pdbx_strand_id
1 'polypeptide(L)'
;MLACRIFTLLILTLALQACNTPKRKIYTSECAAGIRFKKVSFANLADSIKYYDKQYVEVSGKYLEGKNQSALVNDSTYTGRSNQSLWVNFTQDCPLYLLGKRTGLFETEDGEYNKISDRHMTLRGRINLEKKGHNQAYMATINEVSYLELD
;
A
#
# COMPACT_ATOMS: atom_id res chain seq x y z
N MET A 1 -20.84 -45.28 -22.79
CA MET A 1 -20.15 -44.04 -23.24
C MET A 1 -20.78 -42.75 -22.71
N LEU A 2 -22.07 -42.72 -22.34
CA LEU A 2 -22.74 -41.52 -21.78
C LEU A 2 -22.15 -41.07 -20.41
N ALA A 3 -21.88 -42.01 -19.50
CA ALA A 3 -21.37 -41.69 -18.15
C ALA A 3 -20.01 -40.97 -18.17
N CYS A 4 -19.15 -41.29 -19.12
CA CYS A 4 -17.83 -40.67 -19.28
C CYS A 4 -17.95 -39.19 -19.72
N ARG A 5 -18.98 -38.85 -20.50
CA ARG A 5 -19.25 -37.48 -20.97
C ARG A 5 -19.82 -36.57 -19.88
N ILE A 6 -20.58 -37.13 -18.94
CA ILE A 6 -21.14 -36.39 -17.80
C ILE A 6 -20.01 -36.03 -16.81
N PHE A 7 -19.06 -36.95 -16.60
CA PHE A 7 -17.93 -36.72 -15.71
C PHE A 7 -16.98 -35.63 -16.24
N THR A 8 -16.77 -35.56 -17.55
CA THR A 8 -15.95 -34.50 -18.17
C THR A 8 -16.60 -33.12 -18.04
N LEU A 9 -17.93 -33.05 -18.13
CA LEU A 9 -18.69 -31.81 -17.98
C LEU A 9 -18.64 -31.27 -16.54
N LEU A 10 -18.66 -32.16 -15.54
CA LEU A 10 -18.56 -31.81 -14.12
C LEU A 10 -17.16 -31.26 -13.76
N ILE A 11 -16.10 -31.86 -14.29
CA ILE A 11 -14.72 -31.38 -14.06
C ILE A 11 -14.53 -29.99 -14.70
N LEU A 12 -15.16 -29.73 -15.85
CA LEU A 12 -15.08 -28.45 -16.53
C LEU A 12 -15.77 -27.31 -15.75
N THR A 13 -16.91 -27.57 -15.11
CA THR A 13 -17.62 -26.56 -14.30
C THR A 13 -16.91 -26.27 -12.97
N LEU A 14 -16.25 -27.27 -12.38
CA LEU A 14 -15.39 -27.09 -11.19
C LEU A 14 -14.13 -26.28 -11.50
N ALA A 15 -13.54 -26.44 -12.70
CA ALA A 15 -12.38 -25.66 -13.11
C ALA A 15 -12.68 -24.16 -13.32
N LEU A 16 -13.91 -23.82 -13.72
CA LEU A 16 -14.34 -22.42 -13.93
C LEU A 16 -14.54 -21.63 -12.63
N GLN A 17 -14.78 -22.29 -11.49
CA GLN A 17 -14.94 -21.61 -10.19
C GLN A 17 -13.62 -21.35 -9.46
N ALA A 18 -12.50 -21.92 -9.93
CA ALA A 18 -11.19 -21.78 -9.27
C ALA A 18 -10.44 -20.49 -9.63
N CYS A 19 -10.98 -19.65 -10.53
CA CYS A 19 -10.35 -18.39 -10.96
C CYS A 19 -10.93 -17.17 -10.24
N ASN A 20 -10.97 -17.19 -8.91
CA ASN A 20 -11.22 -15.99 -8.10
C ASN A 20 -9.88 -15.34 -7.76
N THR A 21 -9.31 -14.59 -8.69
CA THR A 21 -8.14 -13.75 -8.39
C THR A 21 -8.57 -12.64 -7.43
N PRO A 22 -7.89 -12.43 -6.29
CA PRO A 22 -8.22 -11.32 -5.40
C PRO A 22 -8.12 -10.00 -6.18
N LYS A 23 -9.22 -9.23 -6.18
CA LYS A 23 -9.24 -7.92 -6.83
C LYS A 23 -8.42 -6.95 -5.97
N ARG A 24 -7.32 -6.46 -6.54
CA ARG A 24 -6.49 -5.42 -5.91
C ARG A 24 -7.34 -4.18 -5.65
N LYS A 25 -7.24 -3.62 -4.44
CA LYS A 25 -7.91 -2.37 -4.08
C LYS A 25 -6.94 -1.23 -4.34
N ILE A 26 -7.30 -0.32 -5.23
CA ILE A 26 -6.49 0.84 -5.61
C ILE A 26 -7.17 2.10 -5.08
N TYR A 27 -6.44 2.93 -4.37
CA TYR A 27 -6.88 4.25 -3.92
C TYR A 27 -6.04 5.33 -4.57
N THR A 28 -6.68 6.43 -4.95
CA THR A 28 -6.04 7.54 -5.67
C THR A 28 -6.45 8.88 -5.07
N SER A 29 -5.55 9.87 -5.16
CA SER A 29 -5.79 11.27 -4.84
C SER A 29 -5.27 12.16 -5.96
N GLU A 30 -5.81 13.37 -6.08
CA GLU A 30 -5.40 14.35 -7.10
C GLU A 30 -4.18 15.19 -6.67
N CYS A 31 -3.72 15.07 -5.41
CA CYS A 31 -2.76 16.00 -4.81
C CYS A 31 -1.33 15.98 -5.39
N ALA A 32 -1.05 15.12 -6.37
CA ALA A 32 0.19 15.11 -7.14
C ALA A 32 -0.07 14.72 -8.62
N ALA A 33 -1.17 15.23 -9.19
CA ALA A 33 -1.51 14.97 -10.58
C ALA A 33 -0.38 15.42 -11.54
N GLY A 34 -0.03 14.57 -12.50
CA GLY A 34 1.01 14.86 -13.50
C GLY A 34 2.46 14.71 -13.00
N ILE A 35 2.68 14.39 -11.72
CA ILE A 35 4.02 14.14 -11.19
C ILE A 35 4.53 12.76 -11.62
N ARG A 36 5.81 12.69 -12.00
CA ARG A 36 6.50 11.42 -12.26
C ARG A 36 7.10 10.86 -10.98
N PHE A 37 6.66 9.67 -10.60
CA PHE A 37 7.18 8.96 -9.43
C PHE A 37 8.36 8.08 -9.80
N LYS A 38 9.45 8.16 -9.01
CA LYS A 38 10.59 7.28 -9.17
C LYS A 38 10.32 5.95 -8.48
N LYS A 39 10.20 4.89 -9.27
CA LYS A 39 10.05 3.53 -8.72
C LYS A 39 11.37 3.08 -8.08
N VAL A 40 11.30 2.65 -6.83
CA VAL A 40 12.46 2.22 -6.04
C VAL A 40 12.06 1.11 -5.08
N SER A 41 12.92 0.11 -4.91
CA SER A 41 12.70 -0.92 -3.89
C SER A 41 12.86 -0.31 -2.50
N PHE A 42 12.19 -0.88 -1.49
CA PHE A 42 12.33 -0.41 -0.11
C PHE A 42 13.79 -0.42 0.34
N ALA A 43 14.53 -1.50 0.06
CA ALA A 43 15.95 -1.63 0.42
C ALA A 43 16.80 -0.51 -0.20
N ASN A 44 16.67 -0.27 -1.51
CA ASN A 44 17.44 0.78 -2.19
C ASN A 44 17.06 2.17 -1.67
N LEU A 45 15.78 2.40 -1.35
CA LEU A 45 15.33 3.65 -0.76
C LEU A 45 15.93 3.85 0.64
N ALA A 46 15.94 2.81 1.47
CA ALA A 46 16.50 2.86 2.82
C ALA A 46 18.01 3.13 2.82
N ASP A 47 18.77 2.41 1.98
CA ASP A 47 20.23 2.54 1.88
C ASP A 47 20.67 3.93 1.37
N SER A 48 19.82 4.55 0.56
CA SER A 48 20.12 5.81 -0.14
C SER A 48 19.20 6.96 0.27
N ILE A 49 18.51 6.87 1.41
CA ILE A 49 17.39 7.76 1.78
C ILE A 49 17.75 9.25 1.74
N LYS A 50 19.01 9.59 2.08
CA LYS A 50 19.54 10.96 2.02
C LYS A 50 19.46 11.63 0.64
N TYR A 51 19.41 10.84 -0.43
CA TYR A 51 19.34 11.34 -1.82
C TYR A 51 17.92 11.48 -2.34
N TYR A 52 16.90 11.16 -1.53
CA TYR A 52 15.50 11.20 -1.93
C TYR A 52 14.73 12.32 -1.24
N ASP A 53 15.37 13.19 -0.45
CA ASP A 53 14.63 14.28 0.21
C ASP A 53 13.85 15.12 -0.80
N LYS A 54 12.59 15.37 -0.47
CA LYS A 54 11.58 16.07 -1.29
C LYS A 54 11.26 15.43 -2.65
N GLN A 55 11.77 14.24 -2.97
CA GLN A 55 11.45 13.54 -4.21
C GLN A 55 10.19 12.68 -4.10
N TYR A 56 9.49 12.52 -5.22
CA TYR A 56 8.34 11.65 -5.34
C TYR A 56 8.77 10.24 -5.74
N VAL A 57 8.33 9.25 -4.97
CA VAL A 57 8.71 7.85 -5.14
C VAL A 57 7.50 6.94 -5.22
N GLU A 58 7.66 5.82 -5.91
CA GLU A 58 6.79 4.64 -5.81
C GLU A 58 7.58 3.55 -5.07
N VAL A 59 7.06 3.11 -3.93
CA VAL A 59 7.72 2.10 -3.09
C VAL A 59 6.70 1.12 -2.54
N SER A 60 7.07 -0.15 -2.51
CA SER A 60 6.25 -1.22 -1.95
C SER A 60 6.83 -1.69 -0.61
N GLY A 61 5.95 -2.07 0.31
CA GLY A 61 6.32 -2.55 1.63
C GLY A 61 5.12 -3.06 2.41
N LYS A 62 5.35 -3.59 3.60
CA LYS A 62 4.28 -4.00 4.50
C LYS A 62 3.83 -2.79 5.33
N TYR A 63 2.53 -2.56 5.44
CA TYR A 63 2.02 -1.45 6.24
C TYR A 63 1.65 -1.93 7.65
N LEU A 64 2.09 -1.18 8.65
CA LEU A 64 1.80 -1.42 10.05
C LEU A 64 1.09 -0.19 10.63
N GLU A 65 -0.05 -0.43 11.25
CA GLU A 65 -0.87 0.57 11.91
C GLU A 65 -1.01 0.25 13.41
N GLY A 66 -1.01 1.30 14.23
CA GLY A 66 -1.22 1.23 15.67
C GLY A 66 -1.45 2.62 16.25
N LYS A 67 -1.67 2.72 17.58
CA LYS A 67 -2.06 3.97 18.26
C LYS A 67 -1.21 5.19 17.88
N ASN A 68 0.09 5.00 17.68
CA ASN A 68 1.04 6.05 17.23
C ASN A 68 1.92 5.53 16.07
N GLN A 69 1.38 4.62 15.26
CA GLN A 69 2.12 3.94 14.19
C GLN A 69 1.34 4.03 12.88
N SER A 70 2.00 4.58 11.86
CA SER A 70 1.58 4.50 10.46
C SER A 70 2.86 4.32 9.65
N ALA A 71 3.25 3.06 9.45
CA ALA A 71 4.60 2.70 9.04
C ALA A 71 4.59 1.80 7.81
N LEU A 72 5.37 2.16 6.79
CA LEU A 72 5.74 1.23 5.73
C LEU A 72 7.09 0.60 6.10
N VAL A 73 7.15 -0.73 6.09
CA VAL A 73 8.34 -1.50 6.47
C VAL A 73 8.76 -2.47 5.37
N ASN A 74 10.02 -2.87 5.39
CA ASN A 74 10.50 -3.97 4.53
C ASN A 74 10.01 -5.31 5.08
N ASP A 75 9.17 -6.02 4.32
CA ASP A 75 8.50 -7.25 4.74
C ASP A 75 9.49 -8.35 5.17
N SER A 76 10.65 -8.45 4.52
CA SER A 76 11.58 -9.58 4.70
C SER A 76 12.52 -9.48 5.90
N THR A 77 12.70 -8.29 6.48
CA THR A 77 13.80 -8.03 7.45
C THR A 77 13.42 -7.09 8.59
N TYR A 78 12.14 -6.77 8.77
CA TYR A 78 11.72 -5.81 9.78
C TYR A 78 11.93 -6.35 11.20
N THR A 79 12.82 -5.72 11.95
CA THR A 79 13.16 -6.08 13.34
C THR A 79 12.65 -5.06 14.36
N GLY A 80 11.77 -4.13 13.95
CA GLY A 80 11.30 -3.04 14.81
C GLY A 80 12.25 -1.84 14.90
N ARG A 81 13.33 -1.80 14.10
CA ARG A 81 14.30 -0.69 14.11
C ARG A 81 13.84 0.48 13.23
N SER A 82 14.15 1.70 13.68
CA SER A 82 13.79 2.98 13.02
C SER A 82 14.38 3.15 11.62
N ASN A 83 15.54 2.55 11.35
CA ASN A 83 16.20 2.57 10.04
C ASN A 83 15.60 1.59 9.04
N GLN A 84 14.50 0.90 9.38
CA GLN A 84 13.82 -0.06 8.52
C GLN A 84 12.35 0.31 8.28
N SER A 85 11.94 1.52 8.65
CA SER A 85 10.55 1.99 8.53
C SER A 85 10.46 3.43 8.04
N LEU A 86 9.45 3.68 7.20
CA LEU A 86 9.04 5.01 6.74
C LEU A 86 7.71 5.36 7.40
N TRP A 87 7.60 6.56 7.97
CA TRP A 87 6.30 7.06 8.44
C TRP A 87 5.44 7.41 7.23
N VAL A 88 4.22 6.89 7.15
CA VAL A 88 3.26 7.24 6.10
C VAL A 88 2.34 8.31 6.65
N ASN A 89 2.36 9.50 6.05
CA ASN A 89 1.54 10.61 6.51
C ASN A 89 0.30 10.75 5.63
N PHE A 90 -0.77 10.06 6.00
CA PHE A 90 -2.09 10.27 5.42
C PHE A 90 -2.68 11.58 5.96
N THR A 91 -3.07 12.48 5.06
CA THR A 91 -3.58 13.81 5.41
C THR A 91 -4.88 14.09 4.67
N GLN A 92 -5.69 15.01 5.20
CA GLN A 92 -6.93 15.44 4.54
C GLN A 92 -6.67 16.29 3.30
N ASP A 93 -5.47 16.87 3.16
CA ASP A 93 -5.04 17.62 1.97
C ASP A 93 -4.83 16.70 0.75
N CYS A 94 -4.55 15.42 1.00
CA CYS A 94 -4.39 14.36 0.00
C CYS A 94 -5.36 13.21 0.29
N PRO A 95 -6.68 13.41 0.15
CA PRO A 95 -7.64 12.36 0.47
C PRO A 95 -7.55 11.24 -0.56
N LEU A 96 -7.40 10.00 -0.08
CA LEU A 96 -7.34 8.80 -0.91
C LEU A 96 -8.73 8.18 -1.03
N TYR A 97 -9.22 8.05 -2.26
CA TYR A 97 -10.51 7.41 -2.57
C TYR A 97 -10.31 6.15 -3.38
N LEU A 98 -11.12 5.13 -3.09
CA LEU A 98 -11.16 3.88 -3.84
C LEU A 98 -11.46 4.17 -5.32
N LEU A 99 -10.64 3.66 -6.22
CA LEU A 99 -10.73 3.93 -7.66
C LEU A 99 -12.14 3.61 -8.19
N GLY A 100 -12.78 4.61 -8.81
CA GLY A 100 -14.14 4.50 -9.33
C GLY A 100 -15.25 4.65 -8.29
N LYS A 101 -14.93 4.91 -7.02
CA LYS A 101 -15.88 5.21 -5.94
C LYS A 101 -15.47 6.49 -5.19
N ARG A 102 -16.41 7.08 -4.44
CA ARG A 102 -16.10 8.19 -3.50
C ARG A 102 -15.82 7.71 -2.07
N THR A 103 -15.52 6.43 -1.91
CA THR A 103 -15.23 5.80 -0.62
C THR A 103 -13.78 6.08 -0.22
N GLY A 104 -13.58 6.77 0.90
CA GLY A 104 -12.25 7.10 1.44
C GLY A 104 -11.49 5.88 1.98
N LEU A 105 -10.16 5.96 2.04
CA LEU A 105 -9.30 4.89 2.55
C LEU A 105 -9.71 4.40 3.95
N PHE A 106 -10.03 5.33 4.85
CA PHE A 106 -10.42 5.06 6.23
C PHE A 106 -11.94 5.12 6.45
N GLU A 107 -12.73 5.29 5.38
CA GLU A 107 -14.18 5.20 5.48
C GLU A 107 -14.61 3.72 5.62
N THR A 108 -15.57 3.49 6.50
CA THR A 108 -16.08 2.15 6.79
C THR A 108 -17.24 1.83 5.84
N GLU A 109 -17.23 0.66 5.21
CA GLU A 109 -18.44 0.17 4.51
C GLU A 109 -19.48 -0.35 5.54
N ASP A 110 -19.04 -0.83 6.71
CA ASP A 110 -19.89 -1.50 7.72
C ASP A 110 -19.63 -1.08 9.19
N GLY A 111 -19.04 0.09 9.45
CA GLY A 111 -18.75 0.55 10.82
C GLY A 111 -17.45 0.01 11.45
N GLU A 112 -16.76 -0.94 10.80
CA GLU A 112 -15.39 -1.34 11.15
C GLU A 112 -14.35 -0.57 10.31
N TYR A 113 -13.30 -0.04 10.95
CA TYR A 113 -12.16 0.56 10.24
C TYR A 113 -11.60 -0.43 9.22
N ASN A 114 -11.39 0.00 7.97
CA ASN A 114 -10.69 -0.79 6.96
C ASN A 114 -9.32 -1.20 7.51
N LYS A 115 -9.17 -2.46 7.91
CA LYS A 115 -7.90 -3.02 8.38
C LYS A 115 -6.97 -3.16 7.17
N ILE A 116 -6.23 -2.10 6.88
CA ILE A 116 -5.13 -2.11 5.90
C ILE A 116 -3.78 -2.46 6.56
N SER A 117 -3.74 -2.48 7.89
CA SER A 117 -2.60 -2.98 8.67
C SER A 117 -2.30 -4.44 8.30
N ASP A 118 -1.02 -4.79 8.40
CA ASP A 118 -0.45 -6.12 8.09
C ASP A 118 -0.51 -6.53 6.61
N ARG A 119 -0.90 -5.62 5.70
CA ARG A 119 -0.96 -5.89 4.26
C ARG A 119 0.27 -5.38 3.52
N HIS A 120 0.64 -6.08 2.45
CA HIS A 120 1.56 -5.54 1.47
C HIS A 120 0.84 -4.48 0.64
N MET A 121 1.53 -3.36 0.40
CA MET A 121 1.01 -2.27 -0.42
C MET A 121 2.10 -1.58 -1.20
N THR A 122 1.70 -1.00 -2.33
CA THR A 122 2.51 -0.04 -3.10
C THR A 122 1.97 1.36 -2.87
N LEU A 123 2.84 2.27 -2.45
CA LEU A 123 2.52 3.67 -2.18
C LEU A 123 3.24 4.59 -3.15
N ARG A 124 2.58 5.68 -3.52
CA ARG A 124 3.23 6.84 -4.15
C ARG A 124 3.10 8.08 -3.28
N GLY A 125 4.21 8.76 -3.06
CA GLY A 125 4.23 10.00 -2.27
C GLY A 125 5.61 10.65 -2.26
N ARG A 126 5.72 11.74 -1.50
CA ARG A 126 6.92 12.57 -1.40
C ARG A 126 7.72 12.27 -0.14
N ILE A 127 8.99 11.94 -0.30
CA ILE A 127 9.91 11.73 0.81
C ILE A 127 10.25 13.05 1.50
N ASN A 128 10.32 13.04 2.83
CA ASN A 128 10.74 14.16 3.65
C ASN A 128 11.61 13.66 4.81
N LEU A 129 12.86 14.15 4.88
CA LEU A 129 13.82 13.73 5.91
C LEU A 129 13.75 14.55 7.20
N GLU A 130 13.12 15.72 7.16
CA GLU A 130 12.97 16.61 8.32
C GLU A 130 11.84 16.15 9.25
N LYS A 131 10.83 15.49 8.67
CA LYS A 131 9.71 14.91 9.41
C LYS A 131 9.93 13.41 9.51
N LYS A 132 9.99 12.87 10.74
CA LYS A 132 10.24 11.44 10.99
C LYS A 132 9.17 10.82 11.90
N GLY A 133 7.91 11.20 11.70
CA GLY A 133 6.77 10.67 12.46
C GLY A 133 6.87 10.90 13.98
N HIS A 134 6.13 10.07 14.73
CA HIS A 134 6.09 10.13 16.19
C HIS A 134 7.50 9.97 16.80
N ASN A 135 7.89 10.91 17.67
CA ASN A 135 9.18 10.93 18.38
C ASN A 135 10.43 10.74 17.50
N GLN A 136 10.38 11.14 16.21
CA GLN A 136 11.49 10.98 15.26
C GLN A 136 11.94 9.51 15.07
N ALA A 137 11.03 8.56 15.26
CA ALA A 137 11.32 7.12 15.29
C ALA A 137 11.46 6.45 13.91
N TYR A 138 11.36 7.20 12.81
CA TYR A 138 11.36 6.66 11.44
C TYR A 138 12.50 7.25 10.62
N MET A 139 12.95 6.57 9.56
CA MET A 139 14.07 7.08 8.76
C MET A 139 13.68 8.36 7.98
N ALA A 140 12.43 8.43 7.55
CA ALA A 140 11.83 9.54 6.80
C ALA A 140 10.30 9.44 6.88
N THR A 141 9.62 10.47 6.37
CA THR A 141 8.17 10.47 6.14
C THR A 141 7.85 10.44 4.66
N ILE A 142 6.86 9.65 4.25
CA ILE A 142 6.16 9.76 2.96
C ILE A 142 4.95 10.67 3.16
N ASN A 143 5.02 11.89 2.64
CA ASN A 143 3.90 12.84 2.59
C ASN A 143 3.21 12.78 1.24
N GLU A 144 2.14 13.56 1.10
CA GLU A 144 1.47 13.78 -0.19
C GLU A 144 1.12 12.46 -0.90
N VAL A 145 0.62 11.50 -0.11
CA VAL A 145 0.34 10.14 -0.61
C VAL A 145 -0.83 10.21 -1.58
N SER A 146 -0.55 9.98 -2.86
CA SER A 146 -1.52 10.16 -3.94
C SER A 146 -1.98 8.84 -4.57
N TYR A 147 -1.35 7.73 -4.21
CA TYR A 147 -1.70 6.40 -4.69
C TYR A 147 -1.39 5.35 -3.64
N LEU A 148 -2.29 4.37 -3.52
CA LEU A 148 -2.13 3.19 -2.70
C LEU A 148 -2.75 1.99 -3.41
N GLU A 149 -1.97 0.92 -3.63
CA GLU A 149 -2.45 -0.36 -4.13
C GLU A 149 -2.27 -1.42 -3.04
N LEU A 150 -3.36 -2.07 -2.64
CA LEU A 150 -3.35 -3.20 -1.73
C LEU A 150 -3.30 -4.50 -2.53
N ASP A 151 -2.31 -5.35 -2.22
CA ASP A 151 -2.20 -6.72 -2.73
C ASP A 151 -3.23 -7.67 -2.10
#